data_AF-A0A3B9WZU5-F1
#
_entry.id   AF-A0A3B9WZU5-F1
#
_cell.length_a   1.000
_cell.length_b   1.000
_cell.length_c   1.000
_cell.angle_alpha   90.00
_cell.angle_beta   90.00
_cell.angle_gamma   90.00
#
_symmetry.space_group_name_H-M   'P 1'
#
loop_
_entity.id
_entity.type
_entity.pdbx_description
1 polymer ?
#
loop_
_entity_poly.entity_id
_entity_poly.type
_entity_poly.pdbx_seq_one_letter_code
_entity_poly.pdbx_strand_id
1 'polypeptide(L)'
;MDFETLISTRRSVRGYKPDPVPRKILEEIFEVAKGAPSSMNTQPWHLHVVTGEPLDRIRKGNTERMLGGVTPTRDFPTNEGYTGIHRDRQVGIAVQLFEAMGIARDDKEKRQDWVMRGFRQFDAPVSIVLTYDKVLEPAAIAQFDLGAICHAIVLAAWDRGLGS
;
A
#
# COMPACT_ATOMS: atom_id res chain seq x y z
N MET A 1 20.07 9.28 -2.97
CA MET A 1 20.31 9.87 -1.62
C MET A 1 21.12 8.89 -0.76
N ASP A 2 21.66 9.27 0.40
CA ASP A 2 22.22 8.26 1.32
C ASP A 2 21.12 7.45 2.01
N PHE A 3 21.48 6.33 2.63
CA PHE A 3 20.53 5.35 3.16
C PHE A 3 19.75 5.88 4.36
N GLU A 4 20.42 6.56 5.30
CA GLU A 4 19.78 7.15 6.47
C GLU A 4 18.76 8.22 6.07
N THR A 5 19.10 9.05 5.08
CA THR A 5 18.19 10.05 4.51
C THR A 5 17.03 9.37 3.79
N LEU A 6 17.27 8.30 3.03
CA LEU A 6 16.23 7.53 2.33
C LEU A 6 15.16 7.02 3.30
N ILE A 7 15.58 6.31 4.34
CA ILE A 7 14.68 5.73 5.32
C ILE A 7 13.93 6.81 6.11
N SER A 8 14.63 7.85 6.56
CA SER A 8 14.04 8.88 7.42
C SER A 8 13.08 9.82 6.67
N THR A 9 13.29 10.03 5.37
CA THR A 9 12.49 10.96 4.58
C THR A 9 11.29 10.32 3.90
N ARG A 10 11.30 9.00 3.66
CA ARG A 10 10.16 8.29 3.05
C ARG A 10 8.88 8.48 3.86
N ARG A 11 7.76 8.76 3.18
CA ARG A 11 6.44 8.98 3.79
C ARG A 11 5.36 8.22 3.02
N SER A 12 4.26 7.92 3.70
CA SER A 12 3.08 7.35 3.05
C SER A 12 2.30 8.46 2.34
N VAL A 13 2.36 8.46 1.01
CA VAL A 13 1.73 9.48 0.18
C VAL A 13 0.27 9.09 -0.08
N ARG A 14 -0.63 10.06 0.10
CA ARG A 14 -2.09 9.88 -0.02
C ARG A 14 -2.74 10.94 -0.93
N GLY A 15 -1.93 11.51 -1.81
CA GLY A 15 -2.33 12.47 -2.82
C GLY A 15 -1.32 12.40 -3.95
N TYR A 16 -1.78 11.99 -5.12
CA TYR A 16 -0.94 11.73 -6.27
C TYR A 16 -1.34 12.66 -7.40
N LYS A 17 -0.36 13.02 -8.23
CA LYS A 17 -0.63 13.67 -9.52
C LYS A 17 -1.06 12.61 -10.54
N PRO A 18 -1.81 13.00 -11.58
CA PRO A 18 -2.24 12.06 -12.63
C PRO A 18 -1.11 11.70 -13.61
N ASP A 19 0.08 12.30 -13.49
CA ASP A 19 1.22 12.04 -14.36
C ASP A 19 1.57 10.55 -14.39
N PRO A 20 1.59 9.89 -15.57
CA PRO A 20 1.92 8.47 -15.64
C PRO A 20 3.40 8.24 -15.28
N VAL A 21 3.67 7.14 -14.57
CA VAL A 21 5.06 6.71 -14.32
C VAL A 21 5.59 5.99 -15.55
N PRO A 22 6.73 6.40 -16.14
CA PRO A 22 7.29 5.70 -17.29
C PRO A 22 7.61 4.24 -16.96
N ARG A 23 7.29 3.33 -17.87
CA ARG A 23 7.53 1.89 -17.68
C ARG A 23 8.96 1.56 -17.28
N LYS A 24 9.94 2.21 -17.91
CA LYS A 24 11.36 2.04 -17.60
C LYS A 24 11.68 2.31 -16.12
N ILE A 25 11.07 3.35 -15.54
CA ILE A 25 11.26 3.69 -14.12
C ILE A 25 10.69 2.60 -13.22
N LEU A 26 9.54 2.02 -13.57
CA LEU A 26 8.97 0.89 -12.85
C LEU A 26 9.88 -0.35 -12.92
N GLU A 27 10.38 -0.67 -14.12
CA GLU A 27 11.33 -1.78 -14.31
C GLU A 27 12.61 -1.60 -13.49
N GLU A 28 13.17 -0.40 -13.46
CA GLU A 28 14.34 -0.06 -12.62
C GLU A 28 14.06 -0.19 -11.12
N ILE A 29 12.85 0.18 -10.66
CA ILE A 29 12.44 0.00 -9.26
C ILE A 29 12.42 -1.48 -8.90
N PHE A 30 11.80 -2.31 -9.74
CA PHE A 30 11.72 -3.74 -9.48
C PHE A 30 13.08 -4.43 -9.58
N GLU A 31 13.95 -3.98 -10.49
CA GLU A 31 15.30 -4.53 -10.60
C GLU A 31 16.12 -4.31 -9.34
N VAL A 32 16.04 -3.12 -8.73
CA VAL A 32 16.65 -2.85 -7.42
C VAL A 32 15.95 -3.65 -6.31
N ALA A 33 14.62 -3.69 -6.33
CA ALA A 33 13.85 -4.31 -5.26
C ALA A 33 14.10 -5.84 -5.15
N LYS A 34 14.41 -6.53 -6.25
CA LYS A 34 14.80 -7.96 -6.25
C LYS A 34 15.98 -8.29 -5.33
N GLY A 35 16.78 -7.28 -4.93
CA GLY A 35 17.81 -7.44 -3.90
C GLY A 35 17.27 -7.70 -2.49
N ALA A 36 15.95 -7.66 -2.28
CA ALA A 36 15.34 -8.02 -1.01
C ALA A 36 15.65 -9.47 -0.61
N PRO A 37 16.03 -9.74 0.66
CA PRO A 37 16.25 -11.10 1.11
C PRO A 37 14.95 -11.89 1.14
N SER A 38 15.06 -13.21 0.95
CA SER A 38 13.98 -14.16 1.18
C SER A 38 14.52 -15.44 1.80
N SER A 39 13.67 -16.18 2.52
CA SER A 39 14.06 -17.47 3.09
C SER A 39 14.55 -18.41 2.00
N MET A 40 15.76 -18.95 2.18
CA MET A 40 16.42 -19.84 1.21
C MET A 40 16.49 -19.26 -0.22
N ASN A 41 16.44 -17.93 -0.37
CA ASN A 41 16.35 -17.22 -1.64
C ASN A 41 15.16 -17.65 -2.55
N THR A 42 14.05 -18.06 -1.94
CA THR A 42 12.88 -18.59 -2.66
C THR A 42 12.13 -17.55 -3.49
N GLN A 43 12.25 -16.26 -3.14
CA GLN A 43 11.63 -15.14 -3.88
C GLN A 43 10.14 -15.40 -4.19
N PRO A 44 9.29 -15.67 -3.17
CA PRO A 44 7.95 -16.23 -3.36
C PRO A 44 6.93 -15.24 -3.95
N TRP A 45 7.34 -14.02 -4.24
CA TRP A 45 6.47 -12.92 -4.60
C TRP A 45 6.08 -12.94 -6.08
N HIS A 46 4.81 -12.65 -6.34
CA HIS A 46 4.28 -12.24 -7.62
C HIS A 46 3.88 -10.76 -7.53
N LEU A 47 4.38 -9.93 -8.45
CA LEU A 47 4.14 -8.49 -8.47
C LEU A 47 3.21 -8.12 -9.63
N HIS A 48 1.98 -7.73 -9.32
CA HIS A 48 1.00 -7.30 -10.33
C HIS A 48 0.98 -5.78 -10.42
N VAL A 49 1.54 -5.24 -11.50
CA VAL A 49 1.60 -3.79 -11.75
C VAL A 49 0.45 -3.39 -12.65
N VAL A 50 -0.45 -2.57 -12.14
CA VAL A 50 -1.69 -2.17 -12.82
C VAL A 50 -1.71 -0.67 -13.04
N THR A 51 -1.96 -0.25 -14.28
CA THR A 51 -2.05 1.15 -14.71
C THR A 51 -3.22 1.33 -15.68
N GLY A 52 -3.62 2.58 -15.93
CA GLY A 52 -4.63 2.92 -16.94
C GLY A 52 -5.98 2.24 -16.74
N GLU A 53 -6.61 1.82 -17.85
CA GLU A 53 -7.98 1.31 -17.86
C GLU A 53 -8.22 0.11 -16.93
N PRO A 54 -7.34 -0.91 -16.83
CA PRO A 54 -7.48 -1.96 -15.84
C PRO A 54 -7.51 -1.46 -14.38
N LEU A 55 -6.70 -0.44 -14.05
CA LEU A 55 -6.69 0.15 -12.71
C LEU A 55 -8.01 0.89 -12.43
N ASP A 56 -8.53 1.60 -13.42
CA ASP A 56 -9.81 2.30 -13.29
C ASP A 56 -10.98 1.33 -13.09
N ARG A 57 -10.96 0.17 -13.74
CA ARG A 57 -11.93 -0.91 -13.49
C ARG A 57 -11.83 -1.44 -12.06
N ILE A 58 -10.61 -1.64 -11.53
CA ILE A 58 -10.40 -2.07 -10.14
C ILE A 58 -10.99 -1.04 -9.16
N ARG A 59 -10.71 0.25 -9.36
CA ARG A 59 -11.24 1.34 -8.52
C ARG A 59 -12.75 1.38 -8.50
N LYS A 60 -13.37 1.29 -9.68
CA LYS A 60 -14.83 1.25 -9.84
C LYS A 60 -15.41 0.05 -9.08
N GLY A 61 -14.88 -1.15 -9.34
CA GLY A 61 -15.36 -2.37 -8.68
C GLY A 61 -15.17 -2.36 -7.16
N ASN A 62 -14.07 -1.82 -6.65
CA ASN A 62 -13.84 -1.66 -5.22
C ASN A 62 -14.86 -0.70 -4.59
N THR A 63 -15.10 0.43 -5.25
CA THR A 63 -16.04 1.46 -4.79
C THR A 63 -17.47 0.93 -4.76
N GLU A 64 -17.92 0.29 -5.84
CA GLU A 64 -19.27 -0.28 -5.95
C GLU A 64 -19.52 -1.37 -4.91
N ARG A 65 -18.57 -2.30 -4.72
CA ARG A 65 -18.71 -3.37 -3.71
C ARG A 65 -18.74 -2.83 -2.29
N MET A 66 -17.88 -1.86 -1.98
CA MET A 66 -17.84 -1.24 -0.65
C MET A 66 -19.13 -0.49 -0.33
N LEU A 67 -19.64 0.33 -1.27
CA LEU A 67 -20.91 1.05 -1.11
C LEU A 67 -22.12 0.10 -1.09
N GLY A 68 -22.03 -1.03 -1.80
CA GLY A 68 -23.03 -2.10 -1.78
C GLY A 68 -23.01 -2.97 -0.51
N GLY A 69 -22.11 -2.71 0.45
CA GLY A 69 -22.06 -3.44 1.72
C GLY A 69 -21.49 -4.86 1.62
N VAL A 70 -20.74 -5.17 0.56
CA VAL A 70 -20.07 -6.47 0.42
C VAL A 70 -19.06 -6.63 1.54
N THR A 71 -19.15 -7.74 2.28
CA THR A 71 -18.18 -8.05 3.34
C THR A 71 -16.81 -8.34 2.72
N PRO A 72 -15.73 -7.66 3.13
CA PRO A 72 -14.39 -7.90 2.60
C PRO A 72 -13.91 -9.32 2.91
N THR A 73 -13.52 -10.07 1.88
CA THR A 73 -12.79 -11.33 2.04
C THR A 73 -11.32 -11.01 2.26
N ARG A 74 -10.69 -11.63 3.27
CA ARG A 74 -9.26 -11.49 3.55
C ARG A 74 -8.59 -12.86 3.39
N ASP A 75 -7.51 -12.89 2.63
CA ASP A 75 -6.70 -14.11 2.47
C ASP A 75 -5.95 -14.43 3.77
N PHE A 76 -5.56 -13.39 4.53
CA PHE A 76 -4.88 -13.56 5.82
C PHE A 76 -5.85 -13.44 7.01
N PRO A 77 -5.74 -14.34 8.01
CA PRO A 77 -6.46 -14.21 9.26
C PRO A 77 -6.18 -12.87 9.94
N THR A 78 -7.22 -12.24 10.48
CA THR A 78 -7.10 -11.03 11.31
C THR A 78 -7.52 -11.33 12.75
N ASN A 79 -6.85 -10.73 13.74
CA ASN A 79 -7.34 -10.75 15.12
C ASN A 79 -8.43 -9.66 15.34
N GLU A 80 -8.95 -9.57 16.56
CA GLU A 80 -9.94 -8.58 17.03
C GLU A 80 -9.46 -7.11 17.09
N GLY A 81 -8.52 -6.72 16.23
CA GLY A 81 -7.97 -5.38 16.17
C GLY A 81 -6.84 -5.11 17.18
N TYR A 82 -6.27 -3.91 17.09
CA TYR A 82 -5.18 -3.49 17.97
C TYR A 82 -5.71 -3.13 19.36
N THR A 83 -4.96 -3.49 20.40
CA THR A 83 -5.21 -3.15 21.81
C THR A 83 -4.01 -2.43 22.43
N GLY A 84 -4.21 -1.80 23.58
CA GLY A 84 -3.17 -1.08 24.33
C GLY A 84 -2.42 -0.05 23.49
N ILE A 85 -1.10 0.01 23.64
CA ILE A 85 -0.24 0.99 22.96
C ILE A 85 -0.35 0.94 21.42
N HIS A 86 -0.67 -0.21 20.85
CA HIS A 86 -0.86 -0.35 19.40
C HIS A 86 -2.13 0.35 18.94
N ARG A 87 -3.20 0.29 19.74
CA ARG A 87 -4.44 1.04 19.50
C ARG A 87 -4.20 2.53 19.62
N ASP A 88 -3.46 2.96 20.65
CA ASP A 88 -3.16 4.37 20.87
C ASP A 88 -2.38 4.96 19.69
N ARG A 89 -1.37 4.23 19.18
CA ARG A 89 -0.64 4.61 17.97
C ARG A 89 -1.56 4.71 16.73
N GLN A 90 -2.45 3.74 16.55
CA GLN A 90 -3.40 3.73 15.44
C GLN A 90 -4.37 4.92 15.49
N VAL A 91 -4.87 5.27 16.67
CA VAL A 91 -5.76 6.43 16.85
C VAL A 91 -4.97 7.73 16.67
N GLY A 92 -3.78 7.82 17.25
CA GLY A 92 -2.91 9.01 17.18
C GLY A 92 -2.58 9.41 15.75
N ILE A 93 -2.20 8.46 14.89
CA ILE A 93 -1.92 8.77 13.48
C ILE A 93 -3.18 9.19 12.72
N ALA A 94 -4.35 8.63 13.05
CA ALA A 94 -5.61 9.02 12.41
C ALA A 94 -6.01 10.46 12.79
N VAL A 95 -5.80 10.86 14.05
CA VAL A 95 -6.04 12.25 14.49
C VAL A 95 -5.15 13.22 13.73
N GLN A 96 -3.83 12.99 13.72
CA GLN A 96 -2.88 13.84 13.00
C GLN A 96 -3.21 13.95 11.51
N LEU A 97 -3.62 12.83 10.90
CA LEU A 97 -4.01 12.79 9.49
C LEU A 97 -5.22 13.68 9.21
N PHE A 98 -6.31 13.52 9.97
CA PHE A 98 -7.52 14.32 9.77
C PHE A 98 -7.31 15.81 10.09
N GLU A 99 -6.52 16.12 11.12
CA GLU A 99 -6.13 17.51 11.44
C GLU A 99 -5.36 18.16 10.28
N ALA A 100 -4.37 17.47 9.71
CA ALA A 100 -3.60 17.97 8.58
C ALA A 100 -4.43 18.26 7.32
N MET A 101 -5.61 17.63 7.21
CA MET A 101 -6.54 17.82 6.09
C MET A 101 -7.69 18.77 6.41
N GLY A 102 -7.77 19.29 7.64
CA GLY A 102 -8.90 20.11 8.07
C GLY A 102 -10.23 19.36 8.11
N ILE A 103 -10.21 18.05 8.35
CA ILE A 103 -11.43 17.22 8.45
C ILE A 103 -11.82 17.10 9.93
N ALA A 104 -12.93 17.75 10.31
CA ALA A 104 -13.43 17.72 11.66
C ALA A 104 -13.86 16.31 12.10
N ARG A 105 -14.00 16.09 13.43
CA ARG A 105 -14.35 14.77 13.98
C ARG A 105 -15.77 14.32 13.66
N ASP A 106 -16.66 15.28 13.56
CA ASP A 106 -18.09 15.17 13.30
C ASP A 106 -18.46 15.29 11.82
N ASP A 107 -17.52 15.70 10.95
CA ASP A 107 -17.68 15.71 9.49
C ASP A 107 -17.63 14.29 8.92
N LYS A 108 -18.75 13.57 9.09
CA LYS A 108 -18.92 12.18 8.66
C LYS A 108 -18.73 12.02 7.17
N GLU A 109 -19.19 12.98 6.38
CA GLU A 109 -19.14 12.94 4.92
C GLU A 109 -17.68 12.98 4.43
N LYS A 110 -16.89 13.97 4.85
CA LYS A 110 -15.47 14.04 4.45
C LYS A 110 -14.64 12.89 5.00
N ARG A 111 -14.96 12.39 6.20
CA ARG A 111 -14.31 11.19 6.75
C ARG A 111 -14.62 9.95 5.91
N GLN A 112 -15.86 9.80 5.46
CA GLN A 112 -16.26 8.71 4.60
C GLN A 112 -15.59 8.82 3.23
N ASP A 113 -15.58 10.00 2.60
CA ASP A 113 -14.87 10.21 1.34
C ASP A 113 -13.38 9.87 1.47
N TRP A 114 -12.73 10.32 2.56
CA TRP A 114 -11.33 9.99 2.82
C TRP A 114 -11.07 8.48 2.88
N VAL A 115 -11.94 7.73 3.56
CA VAL A 115 -11.87 6.26 3.57
C VAL A 115 -12.03 5.70 2.16
N MET A 116 -12.99 6.22 1.38
CA MET A 116 -13.22 5.80 0.00
C MET A 116 -12.08 6.14 -0.96
N ARG A 117 -11.25 7.15 -0.66
CA ARG A 117 -10.01 7.39 -1.41
C ARG A 117 -9.02 6.23 -1.29
N GLY A 118 -8.99 5.53 -0.16
CA GLY A 118 -8.19 4.31 0.01
C GLY A 118 -8.58 3.20 -0.98
N PHE A 119 -9.88 3.01 -1.22
CA PHE A 119 -10.40 2.03 -2.20
C PHE A 119 -10.09 2.41 -3.65
N ARG A 120 -9.77 3.68 -3.90
CA ARG A 120 -9.35 4.23 -5.19
C ARG A 120 -7.83 4.37 -5.34
N GLN A 121 -7.04 3.78 -4.42
CA GLN A 121 -5.58 3.90 -4.36
C GLN A 121 -5.11 5.37 -4.26
N PHE A 122 -5.90 6.23 -3.60
CA PHE A 122 -5.66 7.68 -3.51
C PHE A 122 -5.40 8.35 -4.86
N ASP A 123 -5.96 7.78 -5.94
CA ASP A 123 -5.84 8.27 -7.31
C ASP A 123 -4.43 8.12 -7.91
N ALA A 124 -3.56 7.29 -7.31
CA ALA A 124 -2.21 7.00 -7.82
C ALA A 124 -2.22 6.41 -9.23
N PRO A 125 -1.36 6.85 -10.18
CA PRO A 125 -1.38 6.35 -11.56
C PRO A 125 -0.95 4.87 -11.70
N VAL A 126 -0.40 4.27 -10.63
CA VAL A 126 0.09 2.90 -10.57
C VAL A 126 -0.39 2.24 -9.28
N SER A 127 -0.88 1.00 -9.38
CA SER A 127 -1.13 0.13 -8.24
C SER A 127 -0.28 -1.13 -8.35
N ILE A 128 0.38 -1.53 -7.27
CA ILE A 128 1.17 -2.76 -7.21
C ILE A 128 0.50 -3.70 -6.20
N VAL A 129 0.00 -4.83 -6.67
CA VAL A 129 -0.58 -5.88 -5.80
C VAL A 129 0.45 -6.99 -5.65
N LEU A 130 0.81 -7.30 -4.41
CA LEU A 130 1.78 -8.33 -4.06
C LEU A 130 1.02 -9.60 -3.68
N THR A 131 1.36 -10.73 -4.28
CA THR A 131 0.78 -12.04 -3.95
C THR A 131 1.89 -13.08 -3.80
N TYR A 132 1.55 -14.24 -3.24
CA TYR A 132 2.40 -15.44 -3.23
C TYR A 132 1.54 -16.68 -3.43
N ASP A 133 2.16 -17.82 -3.71
CA ASP A 133 1.43 -19.07 -3.94
C ASP A 133 0.81 -19.63 -2.66
N LYS A 134 -0.49 -19.94 -2.70
CA LYS A 134 -1.27 -20.43 -1.55
C LYS A 134 -0.68 -21.70 -0.91
N VAL A 135 0.10 -22.49 -1.65
CA VAL A 135 0.79 -23.68 -1.14
C VAL A 135 1.81 -23.38 -0.02
N LEU A 136 2.24 -22.12 0.09
CA LEU A 136 3.18 -21.68 1.13
C LEU A 136 2.48 -21.39 2.48
N GLU A 137 1.15 -21.42 2.51
CA GLU A 137 0.36 -21.28 3.74
C GLU A 137 0.35 -22.58 4.56
N PRO A 138 0.22 -22.51 5.90
CA PRO A 138 -0.03 -21.31 6.72
C PRO A 138 1.25 -20.67 7.29
N ALA A 139 2.43 -20.99 6.75
CA ALA A 139 3.68 -20.48 7.30
C ALA A 139 3.85 -18.97 7.04
N ALA A 140 4.24 -18.22 8.08
CA ALA A 140 4.45 -16.77 7.98
C ALA A 140 5.69 -16.37 7.14
N ILE A 141 6.48 -17.33 6.66
CA ILE A 141 7.73 -17.10 5.92
C ILE A 141 7.47 -16.28 4.66
N ALA A 142 6.53 -16.71 3.81
CA ALA A 142 6.21 -15.99 2.58
C ALA A 142 5.67 -14.58 2.84
N GLN A 143 4.93 -14.39 3.94
CA GLN A 143 4.42 -13.08 4.35
C GLN A 143 5.55 -12.13 4.79
N PHE A 144 6.55 -12.66 5.49
CA PHE A 144 7.74 -11.89 5.88
C PHE A 144 8.57 -11.50 4.64
N ASP A 145 8.77 -12.44 3.72
CA ASP A 145 9.47 -12.21 2.45
C ASP A 145 8.73 -11.16 1.58
N LEU A 146 7.39 -11.20 1.56
CA LEU A 146 6.57 -10.15 0.94
C LEU A 146 6.78 -8.78 1.58
N GLY A 147 6.93 -8.72 2.90
CA GLY A 147 7.26 -7.50 3.62
C GLY A 147 8.60 -6.91 3.21
N ALA A 148 9.61 -7.77 3.02
CA ALA A 148 10.95 -7.36 2.60
C ALA A 148 10.95 -6.75 1.19
N ILE A 149 10.35 -7.43 0.21
CA ILE A 149 10.25 -6.91 -1.17
C ILE A 149 9.37 -5.65 -1.23
N CYS A 150 8.29 -5.58 -0.43
CA CYS A 150 7.45 -4.38 -0.33
C CYS A 150 8.26 -3.17 0.15
N HIS A 151 9.06 -3.34 1.21
CA HIS A 151 9.91 -2.27 1.72
C HIS A 151 10.96 -1.83 0.67
N ALA A 152 11.58 -2.78 -0.02
CA ALA A 152 12.56 -2.48 -1.07
C ALA A 152 11.94 -1.70 -2.24
N ILE A 153 10.72 -2.07 -2.69
CA ILE A 153 9.96 -1.32 -3.71
C ILE A 153 9.70 0.12 -3.25
N VAL A 154 9.22 0.30 -2.03
CA VAL A 154 8.87 1.60 -1.46
C VAL A 154 10.10 2.52 -1.38
N LEU A 155 11.26 2.00 -0.96
CA LEU A 155 12.49 2.78 -0.90
C LEU A 155 13.04 3.07 -2.30
N ALA A 156 13.04 2.10 -3.20
CA ALA A 156 13.52 2.28 -4.58
C ALA A 156 12.65 3.29 -5.36
N ALA A 157 11.34 3.34 -5.08
CA ALA A 157 10.44 4.36 -5.62
C ALA A 157 10.75 5.74 -5.03
N TRP A 158 10.94 5.84 -3.70
CA TRP A 158 11.23 7.11 -3.04
C TRP A 158 12.54 7.75 -3.50
N ASP A 159 13.61 6.95 -3.67
CA ASP A 159 14.90 7.43 -4.19
C ASP A 159 14.80 7.97 -5.63
N ARG A 160 13.78 7.52 -6.40
CA ARG A 160 13.45 8.02 -7.75
C ARG A 160 12.42 9.16 -7.75
N GLY A 161 12.09 9.70 -6.58
CA GLY A 161 11.15 10.81 -6.44
C GLY A 161 9.68 10.42 -6.57
N LEU A 162 9.34 9.13 -6.40
CA LEU A 162 7.97 8.64 -6.45
C LEU A 162 7.45 8.35 -5.03
N GLY A 163 6.25 8.87 -4.74
CA GLY A 163 5.51 8.54 -3.53
C GLY A 163 4.92 7.12 -3.57
N SER A 164 4.73 6.51 -2.40
CA SER A 164 4.01 5.25 -2.21
C SER A 164 3.17 5.25 -0.94
#